data_AF-A0A1Z7YTG0-F1
#
_entry.id   AF-A0A1Z7YTG0-F1
#
_cell.length_a   1.000
_cell.length_b   1.000
_cell.length_c   1.000
_cell.angle_alpha   90.00
_cell.angle_beta   90.00
_cell.angle_gamma   90.00
#
_symmetry.space_group_name_H-M   'P 1'
#
loop_
_entity.id
_entity.type
_entity.pdbx_description
1 polymer ?
#
loop_
_entity_poly.entity_id
_entity_poly.type
_entity_poly.pdbx_seq_one_letter_code
_entity_poly.pdbx_strand_id
1 'polypeptide(L)'
;MGILEAFGILILVAVAIAFLSSSMEKAKESKLVHKGAIPPYTGYNEDEIRKLKVDGYETIAIKRIRRGYEKPKKCSLKKAVQVYDAL
;
A
#
# COMPACT_ATOMS: atom_id res chain seq x y z
N MET A 1 26.86 10.45 -25.44
CA MET A 1 25.63 10.18 -24.65
C MET A 1 24.44 10.37 -25.56
N GLY A 2 23.88 9.27 -26.06
CA GLY A 2 22.68 9.30 -26.89
C GLY A 2 21.43 9.51 -26.04
N ILE A 3 20.40 10.14 -26.61
CA ILE A 3 19.08 10.28 -25.97
C ILE A 3 18.55 8.93 -25.44
N LEU A 4 18.85 7.84 -26.15
CA LEU A 4 18.47 6.48 -25.75
C LEU A 4 19.11 6.02 -24.43
N GLU A 5 20.38 6.35 -24.20
CA GLU A 5 21.11 6.02 -22.95
C GLU A 5 20.56 6.82 -21.77
N ALA A 6 20.24 8.10 -21.99
CA ALA A 6 19.66 8.96 -20.97
C ALA A 6 18.26 8.46 -20.52
N PHE A 7 17.39 8.09 -21.48
CA PHE A 7 16.09 7.49 -21.16
C PHE A 7 16.22 6.12 -20.47
N GLY A 8 17.20 5.30 -20.87
CA GLY A 8 17.47 4.02 -20.22
C GLY A 8 17.83 4.17 -18.75
N ILE A 9 18.70 5.12 -18.42
CA ILE A 9 19.09 5.42 -17.03
C ILE A 9 17.88 5.94 -16.23
N LEU A 10 17.08 6.84 -16.79
CA LEU A 10 15.88 7.37 -16.13
C LEU A 10 14.88 6.28 -15.78
N ILE A 11 14.64 5.32 -16.68
CA ILE A 11 13.74 4.19 -16.43
C ILE A 11 14.29 3.29 -15.32
N LEU A 12 15.58 2.95 -15.37
CA LEU A 12 16.23 2.13 -14.34
C LEU A 12 16.14 2.77 -12.95
N VAL A 13 16.41 4.07 -12.87
CA VAL A 13 16.30 4.85 -11.63
C VAL A 13 14.85 4.84 -11.13
N ALA A 14 13.86 5.05 -11.99
CA ALA A 14 12.45 5.04 -11.60
C ALA A 14 12.01 3.67 -11.04
N VAL A 15 12.42 2.58 -11.68
CA VAL A 15 12.15 1.21 -11.22
C VAL A 15 12.81 0.94 -9.86
N ALA A 16 14.06 1.33 -9.69
CA ALA A 16 14.78 1.18 -8.42
C ALA A 16 14.09 1.95 -7.28
N ILE A 17 13.68 3.19 -7.52
CA ILE A 17 12.95 4.01 -6.54
C ILE A 17 11.60 3.37 -6.19
N ALA A 18 10.85 2.88 -7.18
CA ALA A 18 9.57 2.21 -6.95
C ALA A 18 9.72 0.91 -6.13
N PHE A 19 10.80 0.15 -6.34
CA PHE A 19 11.07 -1.05 -5.57
C PHE A 19 11.46 -0.74 -4.11
N LEU A 20 12.32 0.27 -3.92
CA LEU A 20 12.76 0.73 -2.60
C LEU A 20 11.58 1.25 -1.77
N SER A 21 10.71 2.08 -2.36
CA SER A 21 9.53 2.63 -1.68
C SER A 21 8.57 1.53 -1.25
N SER A 22 8.28 0.56 -2.13
CA SER A 22 7.44 -0.60 -1.82
C SER A 22 8.01 -1.46 -0.68
N SER A 23 9.33 -1.67 -0.66
CA SER A 23 10.00 -2.43 0.41
C SER A 23 9.95 -1.67 1.74
N MET A 24 10.19 -0.36 1.71
CA MET A 24 10.17 0.49 2.89
C MET A 24 8.77 0.55 3.52
N GLU A 25 7.71 0.63 2.70
CA GLU A 25 6.33 0.57 3.19
C GLU A 25 5.99 -0.76 3.86
N LYS A 26 6.46 -1.89 3.30
CA LYS A 26 6.28 -3.20 3.95
C LYS A 26 7.02 -3.28 5.28
N ALA A 27 8.25 -2.75 5.35
CA ALA A 27 9.03 -2.73 6.58
C ALA A 27 8.36 -1.83 7.65
N LYS A 28 7.83 -0.67 7.24
CA LYS A 28 7.08 0.23 8.12
C LYS A 28 5.82 -0.44 8.68
N GLU A 29 5.02 -1.06 7.83
CA GLU A 29 3.83 -1.81 8.25
C GLU A 29 4.21 -2.94 9.22
N SER A 30 5.23 -3.74 8.90
CA SER A 30 5.72 -4.82 9.77
C SER A 30 6.17 -4.31 11.14
N LYS A 31 6.89 -3.18 11.18
CA LYS A 31 7.33 -2.54 12.42
C LYS A 31 6.15 -2.05 13.27
N LEU A 32 5.11 -1.51 12.65
CA LEU A 32 3.90 -1.06 13.35
C LEU A 32 3.12 -2.26 13.93
N VAL A 33 3.02 -3.36 13.19
CA VAL A 33 2.43 -4.61 13.69
C VAL A 33 3.22 -5.16 14.88
N HIS A 34 4.55 -5.23 14.75
CA HIS A 34 5.41 -5.77 15.81
C HIS A 34 5.35 -4.92 17.10
N LYS A 35 5.17 -3.61 16.97
CA LYS A 35 4.98 -2.69 18.10
C LYS A 35 3.56 -2.74 18.69
N GLY A 36 2.64 -3.50 18.10
CA GLY A 36 1.23 -3.54 18.50
C GLY A 36 0.44 -2.27 18.14
N ALA A 37 1.00 -1.38 17.31
CA ALA A 37 0.34 -0.14 16.92
C ALA A 37 -0.80 -0.38 15.91
N ILE A 38 -0.71 -1.44 15.12
CA ILE A 38 -1.77 -1.89 14.22
C ILE A 38 -1.90 -3.42 14.27
N PRO A 39 -3.10 -4.00 14.06
CA PRO A 39 -3.26 -5.45 14.03
C PRO A 39 -2.57 -6.08 12.80
N PRO A 40 -2.12 -7.35 12.86
CA PRO A 40 -1.62 -8.06 11.70
C PRO A 40 -2.72 -8.21 10.64
N TYR A 41 -2.34 -8.23 9.36
CA TYR A 41 -3.31 -8.39 8.28
C TYR A 41 -3.82 -9.84 8.22
N THR A 42 -5.10 -10.04 8.53
CA THR A 42 -5.79 -11.35 8.50
C THR A 42 -6.75 -11.50 7.32
N GLY A 43 -7.03 -10.40 6.61
CA GLY A 43 -8.01 -10.33 5.53
C GLY A 43 -8.62 -8.93 5.45
N TYR A 44 -9.67 -8.79 4.64
CA TYR A 44 -10.47 -7.57 4.68
C TYR A 44 -11.40 -7.61 5.88
N ASN A 45 -11.30 -6.60 6.74
CA ASN A 45 -12.16 -6.38 7.90
C ASN A 45 -12.44 -4.88 8.02
N GLU A 46 -13.70 -4.48 7.87
CA GLU A 46 -14.11 -3.07 7.87
C GLU A 46 -13.77 -2.35 9.17
N ASP A 47 -13.93 -3.01 10.31
CA ASP A 47 -13.63 -2.41 11.61
C ASP A 47 -12.13 -2.13 11.77
N GLU A 48 -11.28 -3.01 11.25
CA GLU A 48 -9.83 -2.78 11.23
C GLU A 48 -9.46 -1.62 10.29
N ILE A 49 -10.10 -1.55 9.12
CA ILE A 49 -9.88 -0.46 8.17
C ILE A 49 -10.34 0.89 8.76
N ARG A 50 -11.48 0.91 9.45
CA ARG A 50 -11.97 2.12 10.11
C ARG A 50 -11.05 2.57 11.25
N LYS A 51 -10.52 1.63 12.05
CA LYS A 51 -9.49 1.96 13.06
C LYS A 51 -8.24 2.56 12.41
N LEU A 52 -7.72 1.92 11.36
CA LEU A 52 -6.58 2.46 10.62
C LEU A 52 -6.84 3.85 10.03
N LYS A 53 -8.09 4.16 9.64
CA LYS A 53 -8.50 5.50 9.19
C LYS A 53 -8.44 6.52 10.33
N VAL A 54 -9.02 6.20 11.48
CA VAL A 54 -9.00 7.07 12.68
C VAL A 54 -7.57 7.32 13.17
N ASP A 55 -6.73 6.28 13.14
CA ASP A 55 -5.35 6.34 13.59
C ASP A 55 -4.39 7.00 12.58
N GLY A 56 -4.89 7.44 11.40
CA GLY A 56 -4.11 8.13 10.38
C GLY A 56 -3.22 7.23 9.52
N TYR A 57 -3.47 5.92 9.48
CA TYR A 57 -2.75 4.94 8.66
C TYR A 57 -3.39 4.72 7.28
N GLU A 58 -3.71 5.80 6.58
CA GLU A 58 -4.41 5.79 5.28
C GLU A 58 -3.78 4.84 4.25
N THR A 59 -2.47 4.96 4.01
CA THR A 59 -1.78 4.15 2.99
C THR A 59 -1.83 2.65 3.29
N ILE A 60 -1.79 2.28 4.58
CA ILE A 60 -1.91 0.89 5.02
C ILE A 60 -3.35 0.41 4.85
N ALA A 61 -4.33 1.23 5.23
CA ALA A 61 -5.75 0.92 5.06
C ALA A 61 -6.09 0.64 3.58
N ILE A 62 -5.75 1.57 2.68
CA ILE A 62 -5.99 1.43 1.23
C ILE A 62 -5.30 0.17 0.68
N LYS A 63 -4.06 -0.10 1.11
CA LYS A 63 -3.31 -1.30 0.68
C LYS A 63 -3.98 -2.60 1.14
N ARG A 64 -4.56 -2.62 2.35
CA ARG A 64 -5.31 -3.78 2.87
C ARG A 64 -6.61 -3.99 2.13
N ILE A 65 -7.36 -2.91 1.86
CA ILE A 65 -8.56 -2.95 1.00
C ILE A 65 -8.20 -3.55 -0.37
N ARG A 66 -7.12 -3.04 -1.01
CA ARG A 66 -6.64 -3.57 -2.31
C ARG A 66 -6.31 -5.05 -2.29
N ARG A 67 -5.92 -5.63 -1.16
CA ARG A 67 -5.52 -7.04 -1.04
C ARG A 67 -6.68 -7.97 -0.72
N GLY A 68 -7.78 -7.47 -0.16
CA GLY A 68 -8.82 -8.31 0.42
C GLY A 68 -10.26 -7.99 0.03
N TYR A 69 -10.53 -6.84 -0.61
CA TYR A 69 -11.89 -6.42 -0.95
C TYR A 69 -12.47 -7.28 -2.08
N GLU A 70 -13.41 -8.15 -1.69
CA GLU A 70 -14.17 -9.11 -2.52
C GLU A 70 -13.33 -10.20 -3.24
N LYS A 71 -13.94 -11.36 -3.53
CA LYS A 71 -13.35 -12.36 -4.44
C LYS A 71 -13.54 -11.83 -5.88
N PRO A 72 -12.51 -11.83 -6.76
CA PRO A 72 -11.12 -12.25 -6.54
C PRO A 72 -10.33 -11.20 -5.74
N LYS A 73 -9.44 -11.68 -4.86
CA LYS A 73 -8.67 -10.95 -3.82
C LYS A 73 -7.71 -9.87 -4.37
N LYS A 74 -8.22 -8.90 -5.12
CA LYS A 74 -7.50 -7.71 -5.61
C LYS A 74 -8.48 -6.72 -6.25
N CYS A 75 -8.63 -5.55 -5.64
CA CYS A 75 -9.37 -4.44 -6.25
C CYS A 75 -8.42 -3.36 -6.80
N SER A 76 -8.93 -2.54 -7.73
CA SER A 76 -8.19 -1.41 -8.30
C SER A 76 -7.90 -0.35 -7.23
N LEU A 77 -6.87 0.48 -7.42
CA LEU A 77 -6.57 1.57 -6.49
C LEU A 77 -7.76 2.52 -6.35
N LYS A 78 -8.41 2.86 -7.46
CA LYS A 78 -9.61 3.70 -7.47
C LYS A 78 -10.73 3.11 -6.60
N LYS A 79 -11.01 1.81 -6.73
CA LYS A 79 -12.04 1.14 -5.92
C LYS A 79 -11.66 1.12 -4.45
N ALA A 80 -10.38 0.90 -4.12
CA ALA A 80 -9.92 0.92 -2.74
C ALA A 80 -10.03 2.29 -2.07
N VAL A 81 -9.72 3.37 -2.79
CA VAL A 81 -9.90 4.75 -2.30
C VAL A 81 -11.38 5.03 -2.08
N GLN A 82 -12.26 4.67 -3.03
CA GLN A 82 -13.70 4.84 -2.87
C GLN A 82 -14.26 4.12 -1.63
N VAL A 83 -13.81 2.89 -1.37
CA VAL A 83 -14.18 2.14 -0.17
C VAL A 83 -13.64 2.81 1.08
N TYR A 84 -12.39 3.29 1.06
CA TYR A 84 -11.79 4.00 2.18
C TYR A 84 -12.52 5.31 2.52
N ASP A 85 -12.92 6.07 1.49
CA ASP A 85 -13.64 7.33 1.65
C ASP A 85 -15.05 7.10 2.21
N ALA A 86 -15.70 6.01 1.81
CA ALA A 86 -17.05 5.65 2.26
C ALA A 86 -17.13 5.09 3.70
N LEU A 87 -16.01 4.66 4.29
CA LEU A 87 -15.94 4.01 5.62
C LEU A 87 -15.83 4.99 6.80
#